data_AF-A0AAQ3P168-F1
#
_entry.id   AF-A0AAQ3P168-F1
#
_cell.length_a   1.000
_cell.length_b   1.000
_cell.length_c   1.000
_cell.angle_alpha   90.00
_cell.angle_beta   90.00
_cell.angle_gamma   90.00
#
_symmetry.space_group_name_H-M   'P 1'
#
loop_
_entity.id
_entity.type
_entity.pdbx_description
1 polymer ?
#
loop_
_entity_poly.entity_id
_entity_poly.type
_entity_poly.pdbx_seq_one_letter_code
_entity_poly.pdbx_strand_id
1 'polypeptide(L)'
;MAESLERIDVKLSPAPDARMPLMKSKGGRRRGDTWVVSVFVIIQIGVFIATMLVNDCWTNSHGDCLLQTLGRFSFQPLPENPLLGPSQSKLDEMGALRWILLTEKHQTWRLFTFPFLHGGLFHLLLNLSSIVYVGVRLEREFGPIRIGIIYALSAFVGGLVASLFLRNTPAVGASGPLYGLLGTLLSELISAIATLVFVFVCNFVLGFLPYVDNFASIGGFISGFLLGSVFLLSPQLQPVAPNKGGLVEYGVKSYINLKLKKKLDRPVLRIVSLILFGLLLAGCLVVVLHGININSYCTWCPYVDCIPFTSWHCKDTEASCETMVSNAQLTMTCIGNGNFRVYPFTNISRARMNDLCNLIC
;
A
#
# COMPACT_ATOMS: atom_id res chain seq x y z
N MET A 1 -34.43 -83.34 -41.66
CA MET A 1 -34.08 -82.03 -41.08
C MET A 1 -34.34 -82.11 -39.59
N ALA A 2 -33.25 -81.99 -38.81
CA ALA A 2 -33.16 -81.72 -37.37
C ALA A 2 -33.88 -82.67 -36.40
N GLU A 3 -33.09 -83.53 -35.76
CA GLU A 3 -33.39 -84.22 -34.51
C GLU A 3 -32.50 -83.63 -33.40
N SER A 4 -33.14 -83.29 -32.29
CA SER A 4 -32.68 -83.09 -30.89
C SER A 4 -31.28 -82.54 -30.58
N LEU A 5 -31.21 -81.55 -29.68
CA LEU A 5 -30.38 -81.63 -28.45
C LEU A 5 -30.64 -80.45 -27.49
N GLU A 6 -31.05 -80.83 -26.28
CA GLU A 6 -30.76 -80.29 -24.95
C GLU A 6 -30.39 -78.80 -24.73
N ARG A 7 -31.19 -78.17 -23.86
CA ARG A 7 -31.00 -76.86 -23.26
C ARG A 7 -30.00 -76.98 -22.10
N ILE A 8 -28.77 -76.49 -22.30
CA ILE A 8 -27.75 -76.39 -21.24
C ILE A 8 -27.93 -75.06 -20.51
N ASP A 9 -28.48 -75.11 -19.29
CA ASP A 9 -28.54 -73.97 -18.36
C ASP A 9 -27.15 -73.72 -17.74
N VAL A 10 -26.42 -72.74 -18.29
CA VAL A 10 -25.14 -72.28 -17.73
C VAL A 10 -25.43 -71.33 -16.56
N LYS A 11 -25.22 -71.83 -15.33
CA LYS A 11 -25.18 -71.07 -14.07
C LYS A 11 -24.15 -69.93 -14.15
N LEU A 12 -24.63 -68.69 -14.25
CA LEU A 12 -23.80 -67.49 -14.13
C LEU A 12 -23.47 -67.24 -12.65
N SER A 13 -22.20 -67.39 -12.25
CA SER A 13 -21.74 -67.00 -10.90
C SER A 13 -21.69 -65.47 -10.78
N PRO A 14 -22.10 -64.88 -9.64
CA PRO A 14 -22.01 -63.43 -9.44
C PRO A 14 -20.55 -62.99 -9.22
N ALA A 15 -20.15 -61.94 -9.94
CA ALA A 15 -18.84 -61.30 -9.80
C ALA A 15 -18.65 -60.70 -8.39
N PRO A 16 -17.42 -60.68 -7.85
CA PRO A 16 -17.16 -60.15 -6.51
C PRO A 16 -17.38 -58.63 -6.48
N ASP A 17 -18.13 -58.23 -5.45
CA ASP A 17 -18.55 -56.89 -5.07
C ASP A 17 -17.34 -55.94 -4.90
N ALA A 18 -17.00 -55.21 -5.95
CA ALA A 18 -15.97 -54.19 -5.93
C ALA A 18 -16.48 -52.96 -5.17
N ARG A 19 -16.39 -53.00 -3.84
CA ARG A 19 -16.60 -51.80 -3.00
C ARG A 19 -15.54 -50.76 -3.37
N MET A 20 -15.98 -49.77 -4.14
CA MET A 20 -15.22 -48.57 -4.43
C MET A 20 -14.87 -47.88 -3.11
N PRO A 21 -13.59 -47.71 -2.74
CA PRO A 21 -13.24 -46.98 -1.53
C PRO A 21 -13.66 -45.54 -1.74
N LEU A 22 -14.67 -45.11 -0.98
CA LEU A 22 -15.12 -43.74 -0.88
C LEU A 22 -13.88 -42.86 -0.61
N MET A 23 -13.38 -42.20 -1.65
CA MET A 23 -12.29 -41.23 -1.53
C MET A 23 -12.79 -40.17 -0.55
N LYS A 24 -12.36 -40.27 0.71
CA LYS A 24 -12.41 -39.18 1.66
C LYS A 24 -11.71 -38.02 0.98
N SER A 25 -12.49 -37.10 0.45
CA SER A 25 -12.05 -35.76 0.08
C SER A 25 -11.44 -35.16 1.34
N LYS A 26 -10.13 -35.33 1.53
CA LYS A 26 -9.32 -34.46 2.38
C LYS A 26 -9.07 -33.16 1.61
N GLY A 27 -10.14 -32.53 1.15
CA GLY A 27 -10.20 -31.12 0.81
C GLY A 27 -10.39 -30.31 2.08
N GLY A 28 -9.52 -30.52 3.08
CA GLY A 28 -9.39 -29.61 4.20
C GLY A 28 -8.77 -28.33 3.67
N ARG A 29 -9.58 -27.45 3.07
CA ARG A 29 -9.24 -26.06 2.86
C ARG A 29 -8.92 -25.55 4.26
N ARG A 30 -7.62 -25.50 4.63
CA ARG A 30 -7.17 -24.83 5.85
C ARG A 30 -7.85 -23.47 5.79
N ARG A 31 -8.79 -23.24 6.71
CA ARG A 31 -9.34 -21.92 6.98
C ARG A 31 -8.13 -21.13 7.50
N GLY A 32 -7.34 -20.62 6.56
CA GLY A 32 -6.12 -19.89 6.88
C GLY A 32 -6.59 -18.63 7.56
N ASP A 33 -6.31 -18.51 8.86
CA ASP A 33 -6.70 -17.38 9.67
C ASP A 33 -6.09 -16.12 9.05
N THR A 34 -6.93 -15.23 8.51
CA THR A 34 -6.51 -13.97 7.88
C THR A 34 -6.36 -12.86 8.91
N TRP A 35 -5.67 -13.19 10.00
CA TRP A 35 -5.63 -12.35 11.19
C TRP A 35 -4.63 -11.21 11.04
N VAL A 36 -3.55 -11.38 10.27
CA VAL A 36 -2.51 -10.35 10.12
C VAL A 36 -3.04 -9.16 9.34
N VAL A 37 -3.70 -9.40 8.21
CA VAL A 37 -4.31 -8.31 7.41
C VAL A 37 -5.39 -7.62 8.23
N SER A 38 -6.19 -8.37 8.99
CA SER A 38 -7.22 -7.79 9.88
C SER A 38 -6.60 -6.89 10.95
N VAL A 39 -5.49 -7.29 11.56
CA VAL A 39 -4.76 -6.47 12.54
C VAL A 39 -4.26 -5.17 11.92
N PHE A 40 -3.65 -5.22 10.73
CA PHE A 40 -3.19 -4.00 10.05
C PHE A 40 -4.36 -3.06 9.75
N VAL A 41 -5.49 -3.58 9.25
CA VAL A 41 -6.69 -2.78 8.99
C VAL A 41 -7.20 -2.11 10.26
N ILE A 42 -7.27 -2.84 11.38
CA ILE A 42 -7.70 -2.29 12.67
C ILE A 42 -6.75 -1.18 13.14
N ILE A 43 -5.44 -1.37 13.01
CA ILE A 43 -4.44 -0.35 13.37
C ILE A 43 -4.64 0.91 12.52
N GLN A 44 -4.78 0.76 11.20
CA GLN A 44 -4.98 1.88 10.27
C GLN A 44 -6.25 2.68 10.61
N ILE A 45 -7.36 1.99 10.91
CA ILE A 45 -8.61 2.63 11.36
C ILE A 45 -8.40 3.35 12.69
N GLY A 46 -7.75 2.70 13.66
CA GLY A 46 -7.48 3.27 14.97
C GLY A 46 -6.62 4.53 14.91
N VAL A 47 -5.56 4.52 14.09
CA VAL A 47 -4.71 5.69 13.87
C VAL A 47 -5.49 6.81 13.19
N PHE A 48 -6.33 6.52 12.19
CA PHE A 48 -7.16 7.55 11.56
C PHE A 48 -8.17 8.18 12.54
N ILE A 49 -8.81 7.37 13.39
CA ILE A 49 -9.70 7.86 14.44
C ILE A 49 -8.93 8.76 15.41
N ALA A 50 -7.73 8.33 15.84
CA ALA A 50 -6.87 9.14 16.70
C ALA A 50 -6.49 10.48 16.04
N THR A 51 -6.13 10.46 14.75
CA THR A 51 -5.85 11.68 13.97
C THR A 51 -7.04 12.62 13.95
N MET A 52 -8.26 12.13 13.74
CA MET A 52 -9.47 12.96 13.76
C MET A 52 -9.80 13.48 15.16
N LEU A 53 -9.52 12.72 16.23
CA LEU A 53 -9.66 13.19 17.60
C LEU A 53 -8.68 14.32 17.95
N VAL A 54 -7.46 14.26 17.42
CA VAL A 54 -6.44 15.31 17.57
C VAL A 54 -6.76 16.52 16.70
N ASN A 55 -7.35 16.31 15.51
CA ASN A 55 -7.78 17.37 14.61
C ASN A 55 -8.81 18.29 15.28
N ASP A 56 -9.85 17.70 15.90
CA ASP A 56 -10.94 18.41 16.59
C ASP A 56 -11.28 19.75 15.92
N CYS A 57 -11.78 19.65 14.68
CA CYS A 57 -11.99 20.83 13.83
C CYS A 57 -12.94 21.83 14.50
N TRP A 58 -13.98 21.34 15.18
CA TRP A 58 -14.97 22.17 15.83
C TRP A 58 -14.32 23.17 16.81
N THR A 59 -13.45 22.68 17.69
CA THR A 59 -12.77 23.51 18.69
C THR A 59 -11.63 24.34 18.07
N ASN A 60 -10.85 23.74 17.15
CA ASN A 60 -9.61 24.34 16.64
C ASN A 60 -9.79 25.28 15.43
N SER A 61 -10.90 25.17 14.71
CA SER A 61 -11.23 25.96 13.51
C SER A 61 -12.48 26.82 13.68
N HIS A 62 -12.98 27.05 14.90
CA HIS A 62 -14.13 27.91 15.20
C HIS A 62 -15.39 27.61 14.36
N GLY A 63 -15.63 26.33 14.06
CA GLY A 63 -16.78 25.90 13.25
C GLY A 63 -16.63 26.02 11.73
N ASP A 64 -15.49 26.52 11.22
CA ASP A 64 -15.15 26.49 9.78
C ASP A 64 -14.74 25.07 9.36
N CYS A 65 -15.71 24.16 9.41
CA CYS A 65 -15.54 22.73 9.24
C CYS A 65 -16.61 22.16 8.32
N LEU A 66 -16.25 21.11 7.58
CA LEU A 66 -17.19 20.33 6.80
C LEU A 66 -17.85 19.26 7.70
N LEU A 67 -19.15 19.01 7.48
CA LEU A 67 -19.96 18.05 8.25
C LEU A 67 -19.93 18.34 9.75
N GLN A 68 -20.38 19.54 10.13
CA GLN A 68 -20.44 20.02 11.52
C GLN A 68 -21.25 19.11 12.46
N THR A 69 -22.20 18.32 11.94
CA THR A 69 -22.98 17.35 12.73
C THR A 69 -22.13 16.24 13.37
N LEU A 70 -20.90 16.03 12.89
CA LEU A 70 -19.94 15.07 13.44
C LEU A 70 -19.18 15.61 14.67
N GLY A 71 -19.33 16.90 15.00
CA GLY A 71 -18.66 17.56 16.11
C GLY A 71 -17.13 17.42 16.04
N ARG A 72 -16.54 16.72 17.01
CA ARG A 72 -15.08 16.51 17.09
C ARG A 72 -14.50 15.78 15.87
N PHE A 73 -15.30 14.99 15.17
CA PHE A 73 -14.89 14.24 13.97
C PHE A 73 -15.15 14.99 12.66
N SER A 74 -15.53 16.27 12.72
CA SER A 74 -15.69 17.10 11.51
C SER A 74 -14.35 17.26 10.77
N PHE A 75 -14.45 17.40 9.45
CA PHE A 75 -13.31 17.51 8.54
C PHE A 75 -12.98 18.98 8.28
N GLN A 76 -11.74 19.24 7.87
CA GLN A 76 -11.39 20.56 7.36
C GLN A 76 -12.12 20.86 6.03
N PRO A 77 -12.30 22.14 5.67
CA PRO A 77 -12.92 22.53 4.41
C PRO A 77 -12.21 21.91 3.19
N LEU A 78 -12.98 21.58 2.14
CA LEU A 78 -12.45 20.95 0.92
C LEU A 78 -11.28 21.69 0.25
N PRO A 79 -11.23 23.04 0.23
CA PRO A 79 -10.07 23.76 -0.30
C PRO A 79 -8.79 23.47 0.47
N GLU A 80 -8.88 23.20 1.78
CA GLU A 80 -7.74 22.85 2.63
C GLU A 80 -7.37 21.37 2.49
N ASN A 81 -8.38 20.49 2.55
CA ASN A 81 -8.16 19.05 2.43
C ASN A 81 -9.27 18.39 1.58
N PRO A 82 -9.00 18.10 0.29
CA PRO A 82 -9.99 17.50 -0.60
C PRO A 82 -10.31 16.03 -0.26
N LEU A 83 -9.50 15.38 0.59
CA LEU A 83 -9.68 13.97 0.96
C LEU A 83 -10.66 13.75 2.11
N LEU A 84 -11.34 14.80 2.60
CA LEU A 84 -12.14 14.78 3.82
C LEU A 84 -11.29 14.36 5.02
N GLY A 85 -10.39 15.23 5.44
CA GLY A 85 -9.37 14.90 6.42
C GLY A 85 -9.05 16.01 7.41
N PRO A 86 -8.00 15.82 8.22
CA PRO A 86 -7.52 16.80 9.18
C PRO A 86 -6.76 17.96 8.50
N SER A 87 -6.35 18.95 9.30
CA SER A 87 -5.43 20.00 8.81
C SER A 87 -4.00 19.48 8.65
N GLN A 88 -3.20 20.20 7.88
CA GLN A 88 -1.80 19.85 7.65
C GLN A 88 -0.97 19.85 8.95
N SER A 89 -1.15 20.84 9.83
CA SER A 89 -0.45 20.89 11.13
C SER A 89 -0.78 19.69 12.03
N LYS A 90 -2.00 19.17 11.93
CA LYS A 90 -2.44 18.00 12.71
C LYS A 90 -1.88 16.70 12.16
N LEU A 91 -1.67 16.61 10.84
CA LEU A 91 -0.88 15.52 10.26
C LEU A 91 0.58 15.55 10.73
N ASP A 92 1.20 16.74 10.81
CA ASP A 92 2.56 16.87 11.37
C ASP A 92 2.62 16.44 12.84
N GLU A 93 1.63 16.82 13.65
CA GLU A 93 1.54 16.42 15.05
C GLU A 93 1.45 14.89 15.20
N MET A 94 0.69 14.24 14.32
CA MET A 94 0.49 12.78 14.32
C MET A 94 1.67 11.98 13.75
N GLY A 95 2.69 12.64 13.18
CA GLY A 95 3.89 11.96 12.69
C GLY A 95 3.98 11.79 11.18
N ALA A 96 3.34 12.67 10.40
CA ALA A 96 3.54 12.74 8.95
C ALA A 96 5.02 13.02 8.62
N LEU A 97 5.49 12.57 7.46
CA LEU A 97 6.83 12.91 7.01
C LEU A 97 6.84 14.33 6.45
N ARG A 98 7.87 15.08 6.81
CA ARG A 98 8.15 16.41 6.29
C ARG A 98 9.64 16.63 6.29
N TRP A 99 10.18 17.19 5.20
CA TRP A 99 11.63 17.35 5.03
C TRP A 99 12.30 17.98 6.26
N ILE A 100 11.85 19.18 6.63
CA ILE A 100 12.40 19.95 7.76
C ILE A 100 12.34 19.23 9.12
N LEU A 101 11.28 18.45 9.36
CA LEU A 101 11.12 17.72 10.62
C LEU A 101 12.02 16.49 10.68
N LEU A 102 12.26 15.85 9.53
CA LEU A 102 13.13 14.69 9.44
C LEU A 102 14.61 15.08 9.53
N THR A 103 15.04 16.12 8.81
CA THR A 103 16.46 16.48 8.67
C THR A 103 16.93 17.46 9.74
N GLU A 104 16.25 18.59 9.94
CA GLU A 104 16.70 19.62 10.88
C GLU A 104 16.30 19.30 12.33
N LYS A 105 15.13 18.68 12.52
CA LYS A 105 14.64 18.29 13.86
C LYS A 105 14.99 16.84 14.24
N HIS A 106 15.64 16.10 13.34
CA HIS A 106 16.06 14.70 13.53
C HIS A 106 14.94 13.77 14.04
N GLN A 107 13.68 14.00 13.63
CA GLN A 107 12.52 13.23 14.09
C GLN A 107 12.35 11.92 13.29
N THR A 108 13.32 11.01 13.40
CA THR A 108 13.36 9.73 12.65
C THR A 108 12.22 8.78 12.96
N TRP A 109 11.59 8.90 14.13
CA TRP A 109 10.39 8.13 14.50
C TRP A 109 9.23 8.31 13.50
N ARG A 110 9.21 9.43 12.76
CA ARG A 110 8.22 9.71 11.71
C ARG A 110 8.24 8.68 10.58
N LEU A 111 9.39 8.06 10.29
CA LEU A 111 9.50 6.98 9.31
C LEU A 111 8.66 5.75 9.69
N PHE A 112 8.41 5.55 11.00
CA PHE A 112 7.62 4.44 11.50
C PHE A 112 6.14 4.77 11.67
N THR A 113 5.78 6.03 11.91
CA THR A 113 4.37 6.46 12.04
C THR A 113 3.72 6.76 10.69
N PHE A 114 4.48 7.34 9.76
CA PHE A 114 4.05 7.72 8.42
C PHE A 114 3.30 6.64 7.62
N PRO A 115 3.71 5.35 7.65
CA PRO A 115 3.00 4.29 6.93
C PRO A 115 1.61 3.97 7.51
N PHE A 116 1.26 4.51 8.68
CA PHE A 116 -0.05 4.29 9.30
C PHE A 116 -0.99 5.50 9.19
N LEU A 117 -0.49 6.62 8.69
CA LEU A 117 -1.26 7.84 8.56
C LEU A 117 -2.00 7.91 7.22
N HIS A 118 -3.14 8.57 7.23
CA HIS A 118 -3.96 8.82 6.05
C HIS A 118 -4.29 10.31 5.96
N GLY A 119 -4.23 10.85 4.74
CA GLY A 119 -4.51 12.25 4.45
C GLY A 119 -5.99 12.62 4.57
N GLY A 120 -6.89 11.63 4.53
CA GLY A 120 -8.33 11.83 4.71
C GLY A 120 -9.13 10.53 4.54
N LEU A 121 -10.45 10.64 4.69
CA LEU A 121 -11.39 9.53 4.67
C LEU A 121 -11.38 8.79 3.32
N PHE A 122 -11.35 9.51 2.20
CA PHE A 122 -11.32 8.86 0.88
C PHE A 122 -10.05 8.02 0.69
N HIS A 123 -8.92 8.52 1.19
CA HIS A 123 -7.66 7.77 1.15
C HIS A 123 -7.71 6.52 2.02
N LEU A 124 -8.23 6.63 3.25
CA LEU A 124 -8.43 5.48 4.13
C LEU A 124 -9.30 4.41 3.46
N LEU A 125 -10.48 4.78 2.95
CA LEU A 125 -11.43 3.82 2.41
C LEU A 125 -10.88 3.06 1.20
N LEU A 126 -10.26 3.77 0.25
CA LEU A 126 -9.68 3.15 -0.94
C LEU A 126 -8.49 2.23 -0.59
N ASN A 127 -7.61 2.70 0.30
CA ASN A 127 -6.43 1.96 0.72
C ASN A 127 -6.82 0.68 1.49
N LEU A 128 -7.71 0.78 2.48
CA LEU A 128 -8.17 -0.37 3.26
C LEU A 128 -8.92 -1.39 2.41
N SER A 129 -9.79 -0.93 1.51
CA SER A 129 -10.49 -1.83 0.58
C SER A 129 -9.50 -2.62 -0.28
N SER A 130 -8.45 -1.94 -0.74
CA SER A 130 -7.38 -2.56 -1.53
C SER A 130 -6.52 -3.53 -0.72
N ILE A 131 -6.14 -3.16 0.52
CA ILE A 131 -5.36 -4.02 1.43
C ILE A 131 -6.16 -5.26 1.81
N VAL A 132 -7.45 -5.12 2.15
CA VAL A 132 -8.30 -6.28 2.46
C VAL A 132 -8.40 -7.18 1.23
N TYR A 133 -8.68 -6.62 0.06
CA TYR A 133 -8.89 -7.40 -1.15
C TYR A 133 -7.61 -8.15 -1.61
N VAL A 134 -6.46 -7.48 -1.66
CA VAL A 134 -5.18 -8.09 -2.08
C VAL A 134 -4.55 -8.91 -0.96
N GLY A 135 -4.52 -8.36 0.26
CA GLY A 135 -3.87 -8.95 1.42
C GLY A 135 -4.54 -10.25 1.85
N VAL A 136 -5.87 -10.31 1.95
CA VAL A 136 -6.59 -11.55 2.32
C VAL A 136 -6.30 -12.66 1.33
N ARG A 137 -6.20 -12.35 0.04
CA ARG A 137 -5.85 -13.32 -1.00
C ARG A 137 -4.44 -13.88 -0.77
N LEU A 138 -3.45 -12.99 -0.64
CA LEU A 138 -2.06 -13.38 -0.43
C LEU A 138 -1.86 -14.13 0.89
N GLU A 139 -2.54 -13.70 1.96
CA GLU A 139 -2.44 -14.32 3.28
C GLU A 139 -3.00 -15.75 3.28
N ARG A 140 -4.09 -15.99 2.55
CA ARG A 140 -4.65 -17.35 2.38
C ARG A 140 -3.75 -18.28 1.58
N GLU A 141 -3.01 -17.73 0.62
CA GLU A 141 -2.15 -18.49 -0.28
C GLU A 141 -0.78 -18.79 0.33
N PHE A 142 -0.18 -17.79 0.99
CA PHE A 142 1.21 -17.84 1.47
C PHE A 142 1.35 -17.86 2.98
N GLY A 143 0.27 -17.60 3.72
CA GLY A 143 0.21 -17.61 5.17
C GLY A 143 0.45 -16.25 5.83
N PRO A 144 -0.07 -16.04 7.06
CA PRO A 144 -0.05 -14.78 7.79
C PRO A 144 1.35 -14.18 7.98
N ILE A 145 2.31 -15.00 8.42
CA ILE A 145 3.63 -14.51 8.83
C ILE A 145 4.41 -13.94 7.64
N ARG A 146 4.39 -14.63 6.48
CA ARG A 146 5.12 -14.18 5.28
C ARG A 146 4.57 -12.87 4.76
N ILE A 147 3.24 -12.75 4.70
CA ILE A 147 2.57 -11.52 4.26
C ILE A 147 2.79 -10.40 5.26
N GLY A 148 2.78 -10.69 6.56
CA GLY A 148 3.11 -9.72 7.60
C GLY A 148 4.52 -9.14 7.48
N ILE A 149 5.53 -9.99 7.24
CA ILE A 149 6.92 -9.56 7.05
C ILE A 149 7.05 -8.70 5.79
N ILE A 150 6.47 -9.13 4.68
CA ILE A 150 6.49 -8.37 3.41
C ILE A 150 5.83 -7.01 3.61
N TYR A 151 4.65 -6.97 4.23
CA TYR A 151 3.93 -5.73 4.52
C TYR A 151 4.77 -4.75 5.33
N ALA A 152 5.36 -5.23 6.44
CA ALA A 152 6.16 -4.39 7.34
C ALA A 152 7.46 -3.88 6.69
N LEU A 153 8.18 -4.74 5.96
CA LEU A 153 9.40 -4.34 5.27
C LEU A 153 9.11 -3.38 4.10
N SER A 154 8.03 -3.60 3.36
CA SER A 154 7.60 -2.68 2.31
C SER A 154 7.12 -1.34 2.87
N ALA A 155 6.50 -1.32 4.06
CA ALA A 155 6.21 -0.09 4.79
C ALA A 155 7.48 0.73 5.06
N PHE A 156 8.49 0.05 5.60
CA PHE A 156 9.75 0.67 5.99
C PHE A 156 10.55 1.16 4.78
N VAL A 157 10.74 0.31 3.76
CA VAL A 157 11.46 0.69 2.53
C VAL A 157 10.70 1.77 1.76
N GLY A 158 9.37 1.71 1.73
CA GLY A 158 8.53 2.77 1.18
C GLY A 158 8.78 4.11 1.88
N GLY A 159 8.77 4.15 3.22
CA GLY A 159 9.09 5.35 3.99
C GLY A 159 10.51 5.88 3.73
N LEU A 160 11.50 4.99 3.58
CA LEU A 160 12.86 5.38 3.22
C LEU A 160 12.93 5.99 1.82
N VAL A 161 12.26 5.40 0.83
CA VAL A 161 12.23 5.97 -0.53
C VAL A 161 11.50 7.31 -0.54
N ALA A 162 10.34 7.41 0.13
CA ALA A 162 9.61 8.67 0.29
C ALA A 162 10.49 9.77 0.88
N SER A 163 11.27 9.45 1.90
CA SER A 163 12.15 10.42 2.57
C SER A 163 13.20 11.07 1.66
N LEU A 164 13.54 10.44 0.54
CA LEU A 164 14.49 10.98 -0.44
C LEU A 164 13.87 12.06 -1.34
N PHE A 165 12.55 12.08 -1.46
CA PHE A 165 11.81 12.96 -2.36
C PHE A 165 10.85 13.91 -1.61
N LEU A 166 11.04 14.06 -0.29
CA LEU A 166 10.14 14.88 0.53
C LEU A 166 10.13 16.34 0.12
N ARG A 167 8.91 16.89 0.20
CA ARG A 167 8.60 18.30 0.07
C ARG A 167 8.50 18.98 1.44
N ASN A 168 8.28 20.29 1.45
CA ASN A 168 8.02 21.06 2.67
C ASN A 168 6.53 21.02 3.10
N THR A 169 5.78 20.05 2.59
CA THR A 169 4.40 19.74 2.97
C THR A 169 4.35 18.38 3.69
N PRO A 170 3.41 18.16 4.63
CA PRO A 170 3.30 16.86 5.26
C PRO A 170 2.87 15.80 4.25
N ALA A 171 3.50 14.63 4.33
CA ALA A 171 3.20 13.48 3.51
C ALA A 171 2.79 12.31 4.40
N VAL A 172 1.95 11.42 3.88
CA VAL A 172 1.53 10.16 4.49
C VAL A 172 1.69 8.99 3.49
N GLY A 173 1.97 7.78 3.99
CA GLY A 173 2.39 6.67 3.13
C GLY A 173 1.75 5.32 3.42
N ALA A 174 0.49 5.30 3.87
CA ALA A 174 -0.26 4.05 4.05
C ALA A 174 -0.41 3.22 2.75
N SER A 175 -0.21 3.83 1.59
CA SER A 175 -0.10 3.16 0.29
C SER A 175 1.16 2.27 0.15
N GLY A 176 2.30 2.63 0.74
CA GLY A 176 3.56 1.87 0.58
C GLY A 176 3.43 0.37 0.84
N PRO A 177 2.89 -0.06 1.99
CA PRO A 177 2.65 -1.48 2.28
C PRO A 177 1.69 -2.17 1.29
N LEU A 178 0.62 -1.48 0.85
CA LEU A 178 -0.31 -1.99 -0.17
C LEU A 178 0.41 -2.27 -1.49
N TYR A 179 1.26 -1.34 -1.94
CA TYR A 179 2.06 -1.53 -3.14
C TYR A 179 3.09 -2.64 -2.97
N GLY A 180 3.61 -2.84 -1.76
CA GLY A 180 4.38 -4.04 -1.41
C GLY A 180 3.63 -5.33 -1.73
N LEU A 181 2.37 -5.43 -1.29
CA LEU A 181 1.52 -6.57 -1.61
C LEU A 181 1.26 -6.71 -3.12
N LEU A 182 1.09 -5.61 -3.85
CA LEU A 182 0.93 -5.64 -5.32
C LEU A 182 2.22 -6.08 -6.04
N GLY A 183 3.39 -5.62 -5.59
CA GLY A 183 4.68 -6.06 -6.13
C GLY A 183 4.92 -7.55 -5.87
N THR A 184 4.53 -8.01 -4.69
CA THR A 184 4.52 -9.44 -4.36
C THR A 184 3.59 -10.24 -5.28
N LEU A 185 2.38 -9.73 -5.55
CA LEU A 185 1.44 -10.35 -6.51
C LEU A 185 2.03 -10.41 -7.92
N LEU A 186 2.78 -9.39 -8.35
CA LEU A 186 3.48 -9.38 -9.63
C LEU A 186 4.58 -10.45 -9.69
N SER A 187 5.34 -10.65 -8.61
CA SER A 187 6.45 -11.62 -8.56
C SER A 187 6.00 -13.07 -8.79
N GLU A 188 4.76 -13.40 -8.45
CA GLU A 188 4.18 -14.74 -8.63
C GLU A 188 3.50 -14.94 -10.00
N LEU A 189 3.46 -13.90 -10.86
CA LEU A 189 2.86 -13.93 -12.21
C LEU A 189 1.46 -14.57 -12.24
N ILE A 190 0.67 -14.33 -11.19
CA ILE A 190 -0.69 -14.89 -11.05
C ILE A 190 -1.59 -14.30 -12.13
N SER A 191 -2.59 -15.06 -12.60
CA SER A 191 -3.60 -14.65 -13.61
C SER A 191 -4.57 -13.54 -13.14
N ALA A 192 -4.09 -12.60 -12.33
CA ALA A 192 -4.82 -11.48 -11.74
C ALA A 192 -4.24 -10.12 -12.18
N ILE A 193 -3.61 -10.06 -13.37
CA ILE A 193 -2.98 -8.84 -13.91
C ILE A 193 -4.01 -7.70 -14.02
N ALA A 194 -5.23 -7.99 -14.52
CA ALA A 194 -6.28 -6.96 -14.63
C ALA A 194 -6.63 -6.34 -13.27
N THR A 195 -6.78 -7.19 -12.25
CA THR A 195 -7.02 -6.76 -10.88
C THR A 195 -5.85 -5.97 -10.28
N LEU A 196 -4.62 -6.44 -10.49
CA LEU A 196 -3.40 -5.75 -10.07
C LEU A 196 -3.34 -4.35 -10.68
N VAL A 197 -3.51 -4.25 -12.00
CA VAL A 197 -3.47 -2.98 -12.73
C VAL A 197 -4.58 -2.05 -12.26
N PHE A 198 -5.79 -2.55 -12.05
CA PHE A 198 -6.91 -1.74 -11.55
C PHE A 198 -6.61 -1.14 -10.17
N VAL A 199 -6.21 -1.97 -9.20
CA VAL A 199 -5.89 -1.51 -7.84
C VAL A 199 -4.69 -0.56 -7.86
N PHE A 200 -3.67 -0.88 -8.65
CA PHE A 200 -2.48 -0.03 -8.83
C PHE A 200 -2.87 1.35 -9.35
N VAL A 201 -3.63 1.43 -10.45
CA VAL A 201 -3.96 2.71 -11.07
C VAL A 201 -4.87 3.54 -10.17
N CYS A 202 -5.90 2.96 -9.57
CA CYS A 202 -6.83 3.70 -8.71
C CYS A 202 -6.12 4.32 -7.50
N ASN A 203 -5.26 3.57 -6.82
CA ASN A 203 -4.51 4.10 -5.66
C ASN A 203 -3.43 5.10 -6.09
N PHE A 204 -2.81 4.92 -7.26
CA PHE A 204 -1.75 5.82 -7.74
C PHE A 204 -2.32 7.18 -8.14
N VAL A 205 -3.50 7.18 -8.79
CA VAL A 205 -4.23 8.39 -9.15
C VAL A 205 -4.65 9.15 -7.90
N LEU A 206 -5.10 8.46 -6.86
CA LEU A 206 -5.39 9.09 -5.57
C LEU A 206 -4.12 9.73 -4.96
N GLY A 207 -2.95 9.15 -5.22
CA GLY A 207 -1.64 9.69 -4.82
C GLY A 207 -1.25 11.03 -5.44
N PHE A 208 -1.99 11.53 -6.44
CA PHE A 208 -1.82 12.89 -6.95
C PHE A 208 -2.52 13.96 -6.10
N LEU A 209 -3.36 13.56 -5.14
CA LEU A 209 -4.02 14.46 -4.22
C LEU A 209 -3.07 14.86 -3.07
N PRO A 210 -3.29 16.03 -2.45
CA PRO A 210 -2.45 16.51 -1.35
C PRO A 210 -2.25 15.47 -0.24
N TYR A 211 -1.05 15.51 0.36
CA TYR A 211 -0.61 14.66 1.47
C TYR A 211 -0.32 13.19 1.14
N VAL A 212 -0.76 12.63 0.01
CA VAL A 212 -0.51 11.22 -0.30
C VAL A 212 0.81 11.07 -1.05
N ASP A 213 1.68 10.19 -0.56
CA ASP A 213 3.02 9.99 -1.12
C ASP A 213 3.08 8.78 -2.07
N ASN A 214 3.41 9.04 -3.34
CA ASN A 214 3.56 8.03 -4.38
C ASN A 214 4.98 7.45 -4.42
N PHE A 215 6.00 8.15 -3.94
CA PHE A 215 7.34 7.57 -3.79
C PHE A 215 7.36 6.42 -2.77
N ALA A 216 6.57 6.50 -1.70
CA ALA A 216 6.31 5.43 -0.76
C ALA A 216 5.70 4.21 -1.46
N SER A 217 4.74 4.44 -2.35
CA SER A 217 4.12 3.42 -3.20
C SER A 217 5.16 2.75 -4.11
N ILE A 218 6.04 3.53 -4.75
CA ILE A 218 7.09 3.00 -5.65
C ILE A 218 8.11 2.16 -4.86
N GLY A 219 8.62 2.68 -3.74
CA GLY A 219 9.55 1.93 -2.87
C GLY A 219 8.92 0.67 -2.28
N GLY A 220 7.66 0.76 -1.88
CA GLY A 220 6.84 -0.37 -1.45
C GLY A 220 6.71 -1.42 -2.54
N PHE A 221 6.37 -1.04 -3.77
CA PHE A 221 6.22 -1.95 -4.91
C PHE A 221 7.52 -2.69 -5.23
N ILE A 222 8.64 -1.98 -5.35
CA ILE A 222 9.94 -2.56 -5.67
C ILE A 222 10.37 -3.53 -4.56
N SER A 223 10.28 -3.11 -3.30
CA SER A 223 10.60 -3.98 -2.16
C SER A 223 9.71 -5.22 -2.13
N GLY A 224 8.40 -5.08 -2.32
CA GLY A 224 7.44 -6.18 -2.33
C GLY A 224 7.67 -7.17 -3.47
N PHE A 225 8.08 -6.71 -4.65
CA PHE A 225 8.46 -7.57 -5.77
C PHE A 225 9.72 -8.39 -5.46
N LEU A 226 10.75 -7.75 -4.90
CA LEU A 226 12.00 -8.42 -4.51
C LEU A 226 11.76 -9.42 -3.37
N LEU A 227 11.04 -9.02 -2.32
CA LEU A 227 10.72 -9.87 -1.17
C LEU A 227 9.77 -11.01 -1.54
N GLY A 228 8.80 -10.77 -2.41
CA GLY A 228 7.94 -11.81 -2.98
C GLY A 228 8.76 -12.88 -3.70
N SER A 229 9.70 -12.43 -4.54
CA SER A 229 10.63 -13.32 -5.26
C SER A 229 11.51 -14.17 -4.33
N VAL A 230 11.81 -13.67 -3.12
CA VAL A 230 12.58 -14.37 -2.08
C VAL A 230 11.71 -15.36 -1.29
N PHE A 231 10.60 -14.88 -0.73
CA PHE A 231 9.82 -15.60 0.28
C PHE A 231 8.73 -16.51 -0.29
N LEU A 232 8.16 -16.15 -1.45
CA LEU A 232 6.93 -16.77 -1.95
C LEU A 232 7.14 -17.81 -3.04
N LEU A 233 8.28 -17.78 -3.72
CA LEU A 233 8.68 -18.75 -4.75
C LEU A 233 8.98 -20.16 -4.18
N SER A 234 8.17 -20.70 -3.26
CA SER A 234 8.31 -22.04 -2.70
C SER A 234 7.57 -23.10 -3.53
N PRO A 235 8.09 -24.34 -3.61
CA PRO A 235 7.58 -25.37 -4.51
C PRO A 235 6.36 -26.07 -3.90
N GLN A 236 5.14 -25.64 -4.24
CA GLN A 236 3.96 -26.49 -4.11
C GLN A 236 3.63 -27.11 -5.47
N LEU A 237 4.44 -28.10 -5.87
CA LEU A 237 4.09 -28.99 -6.99
C LEU A 237 4.01 -30.39 -6.42
N GLN A 238 2.79 -30.87 -6.19
CA GLN A 238 2.54 -32.29 -5.97
C GLN A 238 3.13 -33.06 -7.15
N PRO A 239 3.96 -34.09 -6.92
CA PRO A 239 4.52 -34.88 -8.02
C PRO A 239 3.40 -35.68 -8.68
N VAL A 240 3.00 -35.29 -9.89
CA VAL A 240 2.19 -36.15 -10.76
C VAL A 240 3.11 -37.27 -11.26
N ALA A 241 2.77 -38.51 -10.91
CA ALA A 241 3.52 -39.70 -11.31
C ALA A 241 3.55 -39.84 -12.84
N PRO A 242 4.72 -40.09 -13.46
CA PRO A 242 4.79 -40.27 -14.90
C PRO A 242 4.16 -41.62 -15.27
N ASN A 243 3.12 -41.58 -16.11
CA ASN A 243 2.56 -42.78 -16.73
C ASN A 243 3.57 -43.37 -17.72
N LYS A 244 3.74 -44.70 -17.64
CA LYS A 244 4.61 -45.50 -18.51
C LYS A 244 4.05 -45.57 -19.93
N GLY A 245 4.85 -45.21 -20.93
CA GLY A 245 4.56 -45.45 -22.35
C GLY A 245 5.64 -44.87 -23.25
N GLY A 246 6.33 -45.72 -24.02
CA GLY A 246 7.55 -45.41 -24.74
C GLY A 246 7.42 -44.54 -25.99
N LEU A 247 8.29 -43.53 -26.06
CA LEU A 247 8.86 -42.77 -27.20
C LEU A 247 9.67 -41.57 -26.64
N VAL A 248 10.39 -41.82 -25.54
CA VAL A 248 10.51 -40.85 -24.43
C VAL A 248 11.88 -40.14 -24.35
N GLU A 249 12.88 -40.50 -25.15
CA GLU A 249 14.27 -40.09 -24.85
C GLU A 249 14.62 -38.63 -25.22
N TYR A 250 14.15 -38.11 -26.36
CA TYR A 250 14.41 -36.71 -26.77
C TYR A 250 13.52 -35.70 -26.03
N GLY A 251 12.26 -36.07 -25.79
CA GLY A 251 11.32 -35.27 -25.00
C GLY A 251 11.70 -35.19 -23.51
N VAL A 252 12.25 -36.27 -22.95
CA VAL A 252 12.70 -36.28 -21.54
C VAL A 252 13.97 -35.49 -21.34
N LYS A 253 14.94 -35.50 -22.26
CA LYS A 253 16.15 -34.68 -22.11
C LYS A 253 15.81 -33.18 -22.17
N SER A 254 14.90 -32.77 -23.05
CA SER A 254 14.39 -31.39 -23.12
C SER A 254 13.56 -31.03 -21.89
N TYR A 255 12.64 -31.89 -21.46
CA TYR A 255 11.83 -31.69 -20.25
C TYR A 255 12.69 -31.64 -18.97
N ILE A 256 13.69 -32.53 -18.83
CA ILE A 256 14.62 -32.54 -17.71
C ILE A 256 15.49 -31.28 -17.73
N ASN A 257 16.05 -30.88 -18.87
CA ASN A 257 16.82 -29.62 -18.98
C ASN A 257 15.97 -28.40 -18.65
N LEU A 258 14.72 -28.35 -19.11
CA LEU A 258 13.78 -27.28 -18.77
C LEU A 258 13.43 -27.27 -17.27
N LYS A 259 13.27 -28.46 -16.67
CA LYS A 259 12.99 -28.63 -15.24
C LYS A 259 14.20 -28.33 -14.36
N LEU A 260 15.41 -28.67 -14.82
CA LEU A 260 16.68 -28.38 -14.15
C LEU A 260 16.99 -26.88 -14.23
N LYS A 261 16.81 -26.27 -15.42
CA LYS A 261 16.90 -24.82 -15.63
C LYS A 261 15.91 -24.07 -14.75
N LYS A 262 14.62 -24.48 -14.74
CA LYS A 262 13.60 -23.92 -13.85
C LYS A 262 13.85 -24.20 -12.36
N LYS A 263 14.65 -25.22 -12.01
CA LYS A 263 15.04 -25.54 -10.62
C LYS A 263 16.28 -24.76 -10.19
N LEU A 264 17.17 -24.39 -11.12
CA LEU A 264 18.39 -23.61 -10.89
C LEU A 264 18.16 -22.09 -11.00
N ASP A 265 17.26 -21.65 -11.89
CA ASP A 265 16.86 -20.24 -12.03
C ASP A 265 16.20 -19.70 -10.76
N ARG A 266 15.54 -20.58 -9.98
CA ARG A 266 14.84 -20.21 -8.74
C ARG A 266 15.78 -19.78 -7.59
N PRO A 267 16.80 -20.55 -7.19
CA PRO A 267 17.76 -20.09 -6.17
C PRO A 267 18.58 -18.90 -6.65
N VAL A 268 18.94 -18.83 -7.94
CA VAL A 268 19.65 -17.67 -8.50
C VAL A 268 18.78 -16.42 -8.40
N LEU A 269 17.51 -16.48 -8.80
CA LEU A 269 16.57 -15.36 -8.69
C LEU A 269 16.40 -14.89 -7.24
N ARG A 270 16.33 -15.81 -6.27
CA ARG A 270 16.25 -15.47 -4.84
C ARG A 270 17.50 -14.74 -4.35
N ILE A 271 18.69 -15.25 -4.68
CA ILE A 271 19.96 -14.63 -4.27
C ILE A 271 20.09 -13.24 -4.87
N VAL A 272 19.83 -13.10 -6.18
CA VAL A 272 19.86 -11.82 -6.87
C VAL A 272 18.85 -10.84 -6.26
N SER A 273 17.61 -11.28 -6.01
CA SER A 273 16.58 -10.43 -5.40
C SER A 273 16.95 -9.97 -3.99
N LEU A 274 17.59 -10.85 -3.20
CA LEU A 274 18.04 -10.53 -1.85
C LEU A 274 19.22 -9.53 -1.86
N ILE A 275 20.16 -9.69 -2.79
CA ILE A 275 21.26 -8.73 -3.00
C ILE A 275 20.68 -7.37 -3.40
N LEU A 276 19.79 -7.34 -4.40
CA LEU A 276 19.16 -6.09 -4.86
C LEU A 276 18.35 -5.42 -3.74
N PHE A 277 17.63 -6.19 -2.94
CA PHE A 277 16.90 -5.66 -1.78
C PHE A 277 17.85 -5.07 -0.73
N GLY A 278 18.95 -5.76 -0.42
CA GLY A 278 19.98 -5.27 0.50
C GLY A 278 20.64 -3.98 0.02
N LEU A 279 20.96 -3.89 -1.28
CA LEU A 279 21.51 -2.68 -1.91
C LEU A 279 20.53 -1.51 -1.87
N LEU A 280 19.24 -1.76 -2.18
CA LEU A 280 18.19 -0.75 -2.09
C LEU A 280 18.08 -0.22 -0.65
N LEU A 281 17.99 -1.11 0.33
CA LEU A 281 17.86 -0.75 1.75
C LEU A 281 19.07 0.05 2.24
N ALA A 282 20.28 -0.44 1.98
CA ALA A 282 21.51 0.23 2.39
C ALA A 282 21.68 1.58 1.68
N GLY A 283 21.40 1.64 0.38
CA GLY A 283 21.46 2.88 -0.40
C GLY A 283 20.50 3.94 0.15
N CYS A 284 19.23 3.60 0.34
CA CYS A 284 18.26 4.54 0.92
C CYS A 284 18.68 4.98 2.32
N LEU A 285 19.14 4.05 3.18
CA LEU A 285 19.56 4.39 4.54
C LEU A 285 20.74 5.37 4.54
N VAL A 286 21.74 5.16 3.68
CA VAL A 286 22.88 6.07 3.55
C VAL A 286 22.42 7.46 3.12
N VAL A 287 21.56 7.56 2.10
CA VAL A 287 21.08 8.85 1.59
C VAL A 287 20.27 9.60 2.67
N VAL A 288 19.43 8.89 3.44
CA VAL A 288 18.69 9.46 4.57
C VAL A 288 19.61 9.96 5.66
N LEU A 289 20.63 9.18 6.03
CA LEU A 289 21.60 9.57 7.07
C LEU A 289 22.46 10.77 6.67
N HIS A 290 22.70 10.97 5.37
CA HIS A 290 23.42 12.14 4.85
C HIS A 290 22.49 13.35 4.63
N GLY A 291 21.18 13.21 4.82
CA GLY A 291 20.23 14.31 4.64
C GLY A 291 20.20 14.85 3.22
N ILE A 292 20.33 13.99 2.21
CA ILE A 292 20.29 14.39 0.80
C ILE A 292 18.84 14.39 0.31
N ASN A 293 18.35 15.54 -0.16
CA ASN A 293 17.05 15.64 -0.84
C ASN A 293 17.25 15.44 -2.34
N ILE A 294 16.71 14.36 -2.92
CA ILE A 294 16.79 14.13 -4.37
C ILE A 294 15.81 15.06 -5.10
N ASN A 295 14.75 15.52 -4.43
CA ASN A 295 13.77 16.42 -5.02
C ASN A 295 14.40 17.74 -5.50
N SER A 296 15.47 18.22 -4.85
CA SER A 296 16.19 19.43 -5.29
C SER A 296 17.00 19.25 -6.58
N TYR A 297 17.30 18.01 -6.99
CA TYR A 297 18.08 17.71 -8.19
C TYR A 297 17.20 17.28 -9.38
N CYS A 298 15.88 17.26 -9.21
CA CYS A 298 14.96 16.66 -10.15
C CYS A 298 13.74 17.56 -10.37
N THR A 299 13.60 18.12 -11.57
CA THR A 299 12.50 19.03 -11.90
C THR A 299 11.15 18.32 -12.08
N TRP A 300 11.15 17.02 -12.41
CA TRP A 300 9.94 16.24 -12.66
C TRP A 300 9.43 15.48 -11.42
N CYS A 301 10.27 15.29 -10.39
CA CYS A 301 9.95 14.49 -9.21
C CYS A 301 8.73 14.99 -8.43
N PRO A 302 8.51 16.31 -8.24
CA PRO A 302 7.31 16.80 -7.56
C PRO A 302 5.99 16.39 -8.23
N TYR A 303 6.02 16.08 -9.53
CA TYR A 303 4.82 15.70 -10.28
C TYR A 303 4.41 14.23 -10.10
N VAL A 304 5.24 13.43 -9.42
CA VAL A 304 4.89 12.05 -9.05
C VAL A 304 3.85 12.04 -7.93
N ASP A 305 3.94 12.97 -6.98
CA ASP A 305 3.04 13.09 -5.82
C ASP A 305 1.97 14.18 -5.99
N CYS A 306 1.97 14.91 -7.11
CA CYS A 306 1.08 16.05 -7.25
C CYS A 306 0.85 16.42 -8.70
N ILE A 307 -0.41 16.59 -9.07
CA ILE A 307 -0.80 17.21 -10.34
C ILE A 307 -1.34 18.62 -10.03
N PRO A 308 -0.82 19.68 -10.68
CA PRO A 308 -1.26 21.04 -10.42
C PRO A 308 -2.73 21.20 -10.83
N PHE A 309 -3.54 21.74 -9.92
CA PHE A 309 -4.95 22.09 -10.15
C PHE A 309 -5.21 23.53 -9.73
N THR A 310 -6.38 24.07 -10.07
CA THR A 310 -6.76 25.44 -9.69
C THR A 310 -6.85 25.66 -8.18
N SER A 311 -7.00 24.58 -7.40
CA SER A 311 -7.14 24.63 -5.93
C SER A 311 -5.87 24.27 -5.17
N TRP A 312 -4.79 23.82 -5.83
CA TRP A 312 -3.51 23.51 -5.17
C TRP A 312 -2.33 23.50 -6.15
N HIS A 313 -1.15 23.88 -5.65
CA HIS A 313 0.08 23.96 -6.42
C HIS A 313 1.12 22.94 -5.93
N CYS A 314 1.93 22.42 -6.86
CA CYS A 314 2.91 21.36 -6.56
C CYS A 314 4.31 21.88 -6.23
N LYS A 315 4.54 23.20 -6.31
CA LYS A 315 5.83 23.82 -6.00
C LYS A 315 5.87 24.23 -4.53
N ASP A 316 6.96 23.86 -3.86
CA ASP A 316 7.28 24.35 -2.53
C ASP A 316 7.58 25.85 -2.61
N THR A 317 6.59 26.67 -2.26
CA THR A 317 6.77 28.10 -2.04
C THR A 317 6.59 28.35 -0.55
N GLU A 318 7.56 28.99 0.09
CA GLU A 318 7.39 29.44 1.47
C GLU A 318 6.29 30.51 1.48
N ALA A 319 5.09 30.09 1.88
CA ALA A 319 3.97 31.00 2.05
C ALA A 319 4.25 31.93 3.22
N SER A 320 4.36 33.22 2.93
CA SER A 320 4.46 34.27 3.94
C SER A 320 3.21 35.15 3.86
N CYS A 321 2.54 35.32 4.99
CA CYS A 321 1.31 36.10 5.08
C CYS A 321 1.42 37.19 6.14
N GLU A 322 0.89 38.36 5.80
CA GLU A 322 0.62 39.42 6.77
C GLU A 322 -0.76 39.22 7.38
N THR A 323 -0.87 39.49 8.68
CA THR A 323 -2.12 39.39 9.42
C THR A 323 -2.55 40.77 9.89
N MET A 324 -3.78 41.17 9.57
CA MET A 324 -4.42 42.38 10.08
C MET A 324 -5.67 41.98 10.87
N VAL A 325 -5.80 42.49 12.08
CA VAL A 325 -7.01 42.28 12.90
C VAL A 325 -7.80 43.57 12.96
N SER A 326 -9.06 43.53 12.55
CA SER A 326 -9.99 44.66 12.60
C SER A 326 -11.39 44.17 12.97
N ASN A 327 -12.07 44.83 13.91
CA ASN A 327 -13.45 44.55 14.30
C ASN A 327 -13.76 43.05 14.55
N ALA A 328 -12.88 42.36 15.30
CA ALA A 328 -13.00 40.91 15.58
C ALA A 328 -12.94 39.98 14.34
N GLN A 329 -12.46 40.49 13.21
CA GLN A 329 -12.13 39.71 12.02
C GLN A 329 -10.61 39.65 11.83
N LEU A 330 -10.14 38.50 11.36
CA LEU A 330 -8.75 38.29 10.97
C LEU A 330 -8.65 38.32 9.45
N THR A 331 -7.94 39.31 8.92
CA THR A 331 -7.57 39.37 7.51
C THR A 331 -6.17 38.81 7.36
N MET A 332 -6.01 37.80 6.52
CA MET A 332 -4.71 37.24 6.13
C MET A 332 -4.45 37.52 4.66
N THR A 333 -3.30 38.13 4.36
CA THR A 333 -2.89 38.50 3.00
C THR A 333 -1.57 37.83 2.68
N CYS A 334 -1.51 37.07 1.59
CA CYS A 334 -0.27 36.47 1.11
C CYS A 334 0.62 37.53 0.44
N ILE A 335 1.87 37.62 0.88
CA ILE A 335 2.84 38.61 0.38
C ILE A 335 3.25 38.33 -1.07
N GLY A 336 3.31 37.04 -1.45
CA GLY A 336 3.81 36.63 -2.76
C GLY A 336 2.88 36.93 -3.93
N ASN A 337 1.57 36.77 -3.74
CA ASN A 337 0.57 36.89 -4.80
C ASN A 337 -0.48 38.00 -4.55
N GLY A 338 -0.52 38.59 -3.35
CA GLY A 338 -1.49 39.61 -2.95
C GLY A 338 -2.90 39.08 -2.64
N ASN A 339 -3.14 37.77 -2.70
CA ASN A 339 -4.42 37.17 -2.34
C ASN A 339 -4.69 37.34 -0.84
N PHE A 340 -5.93 37.60 -0.48
CA PHE A 340 -6.32 37.74 0.92
C PHE A 340 -7.63 37.01 1.22
N ARG A 341 -7.80 36.61 2.48
CA ARG A 341 -9.07 36.11 3.02
C ARG A 341 -9.36 36.75 4.38
N VAL A 342 -10.63 36.95 4.65
CA VAL A 342 -11.14 37.49 5.92
C VAL A 342 -11.86 36.37 6.66
N TYR A 343 -11.46 36.14 7.91
CA TYR A 343 -12.03 35.13 8.79
C TYR A 343 -12.82 35.79 9.93
N PRO A 344 -13.98 35.26 10.33
CA PRO A 344 -14.84 35.83 11.37
C PRO A 344 -14.35 35.54 12.81
N PHE A 345 -13.05 35.26 12.98
CA PHE A 345 -12.42 34.89 14.24
C PHE A 345 -10.99 35.42 14.30
N THR A 346 -10.47 35.70 15.50
CA THR A 346 -9.13 36.28 15.71
C THR A 346 -8.22 35.46 16.61
N ASN A 347 -8.78 34.61 17.48
CA ASN A 347 -8.01 33.81 18.43
C ASN A 347 -7.74 32.41 17.89
N ILE A 348 -6.71 32.27 17.06
CA ILE A 348 -6.26 30.99 16.50
C ILE A 348 -4.80 30.70 16.81
N SER A 349 -4.45 29.42 16.86
CA SER A 349 -3.07 28.99 17.11
C SER A 349 -2.14 29.39 15.97
N ARG A 350 -0.84 29.52 16.27
CA ARG A 350 0.19 29.78 15.24
C ARG A 350 0.22 28.70 14.16
N ALA A 351 0.02 27.45 14.55
CA ALA A 351 -0.06 26.34 13.60
C ALA A 351 -1.26 26.52 12.64
N ARG A 352 -2.43 26.91 13.16
CA ARG A 352 -3.61 27.18 12.32
C ARG A 352 -3.40 28.38 11.39
N MET A 353 -2.73 29.44 11.85
CA MET A 353 -2.36 30.57 10.97
C MET A 353 -1.49 30.12 9.81
N ASN A 354 -0.47 29.28 10.07
CA ASN A 354 0.37 28.74 9.01
C ASN A 354 -0.43 27.86 8.04
N ASP A 355 -1.37 27.06 8.56
CA ASP A 355 -2.24 26.23 7.72
C ASP A 355 -3.07 27.08 6.73
N LEU A 356 -3.68 28.15 7.25
CA LEU A 356 -4.47 29.09 6.45
C LEU A 356 -3.60 29.91 5.49
N CYS A 357 -2.38 30.27 5.89
CA CYS A 357 -1.45 30.99 5.01
C CYS A 357 -1.06 30.15 3.79
N ASN A 358 -0.70 28.89 4.01
CA ASN A 358 -0.41 27.93 2.94
C ASN A 358 -1.60 27.72 1.99
N LEU A 359 -2.83 27.88 2.47
CA LEU A 359 -4.03 27.80 1.64
C LEU A 359 -4.25 29.04 0.76
N ILE A 360 -3.76 30.21 1.17
CA ILE A 360 -4.00 31.49 0.47
C ILE A 360 -2.93 31.78 -0.61
N CYS A 361 -1.69 31.29 -0.45
CA CYS A 361 -0.52 31.71 -1.22
C CYS A 361 -0.29 31.07 -2.61
#